data_AF-A0A0D0CX83-F1
#
_entry.id   AF-A0A0D0CX83-F1
#
_cell.length_a   1.000
_cell.length_b   1.000
_cell.length_c   1.000
_cell.angle_alpha   90.00
_cell.angle_beta   90.00
_cell.angle_gamma   90.00
#
_symmetry.space_group_name_H-M   'P 1'
#
loop_
_entity.id
_entity.type
_entity.pdbx_description
1 polymer ?
#
loop_
_entity_poly.entity_id
_entity_poly.type
_entity_poly.pdbx_seq_one_letter_code
_entity_poly.pdbx_strand_id
1 'polypeptide(L)'
;MSFSVPASRQPLRRPWTMEELVRGRNIVLGLATDVSSRWTYSSHLNSYVAFCSMHNFPLDPTPDTLSFFIVYMSHHIEPRSVGNYLSGICDRLEIYFPEVRSNCLSPLVSKTLQGMKKLHSKPTRCKLPLSRDHLLRTQNSLIPSSSHDEVLFVTMLVTGTCGLLRLGELVIPDDPQLRNSRKIIQRESVELIEEDGFAFSLPFHKADRTFEALAEDGAAPHVIQAIGRWSSETFQIYIRRHPVILHAFLNAHRGRTPTSPSSLSIVAL
;
A
#
# COMPACT_ATOMS: atom_id res chain seq x y z
N MET A 1 29.08 27.15 32.59
CA MET A 1 27.95 26.44 33.22
C MET A 1 27.86 25.06 32.61
N SER A 2 28.25 24.02 33.36
CA SER A 2 28.19 22.62 32.92
C SER A 2 26.81 22.05 33.23
N PHE A 3 26.03 21.76 32.20
CA PHE A 3 24.75 21.07 32.37
C PHE A 3 25.02 19.60 32.71
N SER A 4 24.74 19.20 33.95
CA SER A 4 24.70 17.79 34.34
C SER A 4 23.43 17.15 33.77
N VAL A 5 23.58 16.41 32.68
CA VAL A 5 22.47 15.61 32.11
C VAL A 5 22.17 14.45 33.09
N PRO A 6 20.92 14.26 33.52
CA PRO A 6 20.57 13.16 34.43
C PRO A 6 20.88 11.81 33.77
N ALA A 7 21.48 10.89 34.55
CA ALA A 7 21.87 9.57 34.07
C ALA A 7 20.63 8.77 33.62
N SER A 8 20.55 8.45 32.33
CA SER A 8 19.47 7.63 31.79
C SER A 8 19.60 6.19 32.32
N ARG A 9 18.48 5.53 32.64
CA ARG A 9 18.43 4.10 33.04
C ARG A 9 18.74 3.13 31.89
N GLN A 10 19.18 3.62 30.73
CA GLN A 10 19.44 2.78 29.57
C GLN A 10 20.75 2.01 29.80
N PRO A 11 20.81 0.72 29.42
CA PRO A 11 22.06 -0.04 29.48
C PRO A 11 23.14 0.63 28.63
N LEU A 12 24.41 0.52 29.05
CA LEU A 12 25.54 1.01 28.28
C LEU A 12 25.55 0.32 26.91
N ARG A 13 25.33 1.11 25.85
CA ARG A 13 25.41 0.65 24.46
C ARG A 13 26.74 1.09 23.87
N ARG A 14 27.44 0.17 23.18
CA ARG A 14 28.61 0.55 22.39
C ARG A 14 28.19 1.53 21.28
N PRO A 15 28.94 2.61 21.02
CA PRO A 15 28.69 3.43 19.85
C PRO A 15 28.91 2.58 18.59
N TRP A 16 28.03 2.74 17.61
CA TRP A 16 28.20 2.14 16.28
C TRP A 16 29.11 3.02 15.44
N THR A 17 29.93 2.39 14.60
CA THR A 17 30.70 3.08 13.55
C THR A 17 29.76 3.68 12.50
N MET A 18 30.25 4.65 11.72
CA MET A 18 29.47 5.24 10.63
C MET A 18 29.03 4.18 9.61
N GLU A 19 29.89 3.21 9.31
CA GLU A 19 29.58 2.09 8.42
C GLU A 19 28.45 1.21 8.97
N GLU A 20 28.49 0.88 10.27
CA GLU A 20 27.42 0.12 10.92
C GLU A 20 26.08 0.87 10.90
N LEU A 21 26.10 2.18 11.12
CA LEU A 21 24.90 3.02 11.04
C LEU A 21 24.33 3.05 9.62
N VAL A 22 25.17 3.26 8.61
CA VAL A 22 24.75 3.27 7.20
C VAL A 22 24.20 1.91 6.79
N ARG A 23 24.90 0.81 7.13
CA ARG A 23 24.46 -0.55 6.83
C ARG A 23 23.13 -0.87 7.51
N GLY A 24 23.00 -0.59 8.81
CA GLY A 24 21.76 -0.79 9.57
C GLY A 24 20.60 -0.02 8.96
N ARG A 25 20.82 1.26 8.62
CA ARG A 25 19.83 2.11 7.94
C ARG A 25 19.39 1.51 6.61
N ASN A 26 20.33 1.05 5.78
CA ASN A 26 20.03 0.50 4.46
C ASN A 26 19.21 -0.80 4.55
N ILE A 27 19.48 -1.66 5.54
CA ILE A 27 18.69 -2.86 5.80
C ILE A 27 17.25 -2.48 6.18
N VAL A 28 17.08 -1.55 7.12
CA VAL A 28 15.76 -1.11 7.58
C VAL A 28 14.95 -0.46 6.45
N LEU A 29 15.57 0.41 5.65
CA LEU A 29 14.94 1.01 4.47
C LEU A 29 14.54 -0.05 3.43
N GLY A 30 15.40 -1.06 3.23
CA GLY A 30 15.11 -2.18 2.34
C GLY A 30 13.94 -3.05 2.78
N LEU A 31 13.68 -3.15 4.10
CA LEU A 31 12.54 -3.87 4.69
C LEU A 31 11.26 -3.03 4.72
N ALA A 32 11.37 -1.70 4.76
CA ALA A 32 10.22 -0.79 4.78
C ALA A 32 9.44 -0.80 3.45
N THR A 33 10.08 -1.20 2.35
CA THR A 33 9.46 -1.25 1.02
C THR A 33 9.11 -2.69 0.65
N ASP A 34 7.85 -2.91 0.29
CA ASP A 34 7.39 -4.23 -0.14
C ASP A 34 8.15 -4.75 -1.37
N VAL A 35 8.32 -6.07 -1.46
CA VAL A 35 9.04 -6.74 -2.56
C VAL A 35 8.46 -6.36 -3.93
N SER A 36 7.13 -6.30 -4.06
CA SER A 36 6.48 -5.91 -5.32
C SER A 36 6.76 -4.46 -5.71
N SER A 37 6.86 -3.58 -4.71
CA SER A 37 7.15 -2.16 -4.91
C SER A 37 8.62 -1.96 -5.28
N ARG A 38 9.54 -2.70 -4.66
CA ARG A 38 10.97 -2.73 -5.06
C ARG A 38 11.15 -3.17 -6.50
N TRP A 39 10.43 -4.20 -6.93
CA TRP A 39 10.49 -4.70 -8.31
C TRP A 39 10.00 -3.63 -9.30
N THR A 40 8.86 -3.00 -8.99
CA THR A 40 8.30 -1.89 -9.76
C THR A 40 9.28 -0.71 -9.84
N TYR A 41 9.88 -0.32 -8.72
CA TYR A 41 10.86 0.79 -8.68
C TYR A 41 12.16 0.47 -9.41
N SER A 42 12.57 -0.80 -9.42
CA SER A 42 13.70 -1.25 -10.24
C SER A 42 13.38 -1.11 -11.74
N SER A 43 12.16 -1.44 -12.16
CA SER A 43 11.70 -1.18 -13.53
C SER A 43 11.68 0.32 -13.86
N HIS A 44 11.20 1.17 -12.94
CA HIS A 44 11.21 2.63 -13.14
C HIS A 44 12.63 3.18 -13.31
N LEU A 45 13.56 2.72 -12.48
CA LEU A 45 14.97 3.10 -12.58
C LEU A 45 15.57 2.66 -13.91
N ASN A 46 15.29 1.43 -14.37
CA ASN A 46 15.78 0.94 -15.65
C ASN A 46 15.30 1.80 -16.82
N SER A 47 14.04 2.27 -16.80
CA SER A 47 13.54 3.21 -17.81
C SER A 47 14.29 4.54 -17.79
N TYR A 48 14.62 5.04 -16.60
CA TYR A 48 15.41 6.27 -16.45
C TYR A 48 16.86 6.11 -16.93
N VAL A 49 17.52 5.00 -16.57
CA VAL A 49 18.88 4.68 -17.04
C VAL A 49 18.92 4.55 -18.57
N ALA A 50 17.93 3.87 -19.15
CA ALA A 50 17.81 3.76 -20.60
C ALA A 50 17.65 5.14 -21.26
N PHE A 51 16.77 6.00 -20.70
CA PHE A 51 16.62 7.38 -21.16
C PHE A 51 17.94 8.16 -21.10
N CYS A 52 18.65 8.12 -19.97
CA CYS A 52 19.93 8.81 -19.84
C CYS A 52 20.97 8.28 -20.85
N SER A 53 21.03 6.96 -21.04
CA SER A 53 21.92 6.35 -22.03
C SER A 53 21.59 6.76 -23.46
N MET A 54 20.30 6.81 -23.84
CA MET A 54 19.87 7.19 -25.19
C MET A 54 20.15 8.65 -25.51
N HIS A 55 20.04 9.53 -24.52
CA HIS A 55 20.22 10.98 -24.70
C HIS A 55 21.58 11.49 -24.23
N ASN A 56 22.49 10.57 -23.86
CA ASN A 56 23.83 10.88 -23.37
C ASN A 56 23.83 11.85 -22.17
N PHE A 57 22.85 11.69 -21.27
CA PHE A 57 22.76 12.42 -20.01
C PHE A 57 23.51 11.69 -18.88
N PRO A 58 24.06 12.42 -17.89
CA PRO A 58 24.52 11.80 -16.66
C PRO A 58 23.35 11.15 -15.91
N LEU A 59 23.67 10.17 -15.06
CA LEU A 59 22.68 9.48 -14.22
C LEU A 59 22.19 10.32 -13.03
N ASP A 60 22.81 11.47 -12.76
CA ASP A 60 22.40 12.38 -11.71
C ASP A 60 21.02 12.98 -12.03
N PRO A 61 19.98 12.70 -11.22
CA PRO A 61 18.62 13.17 -11.45
C PRO A 61 18.45 14.64 -11.05
N THR A 62 18.99 15.53 -11.89
CA THR A 62 18.79 16.97 -11.77
C THR A 62 17.35 17.38 -12.10
N PRO A 63 16.87 18.56 -11.66
CA PRO A 63 15.55 19.07 -12.04
C PRO A 63 15.33 19.12 -13.56
N ASP A 64 16.35 19.51 -14.33
CA ASP A 64 16.26 19.57 -15.79
C ASP A 64 16.16 18.17 -16.40
N THR A 65 17.06 17.25 -16.03
CA THR A 65 17.05 15.87 -16.54
C THR A 65 15.74 15.17 -16.22
N LEU A 66 15.21 15.33 -15.00
CA LEU A 66 13.91 14.78 -14.61
C LEU A 66 12.75 15.43 -15.38
N SER A 67 12.82 16.73 -15.67
CA SER A 67 11.81 17.42 -16.47
C SER A 67 11.79 16.89 -17.91
N PHE A 68 12.95 16.67 -18.53
CA PHE A 68 13.05 16.08 -19.86
C PHE A 68 12.55 14.64 -19.87
N PHE A 69 12.91 13.86 -18.86
CA PHE A 69 12.40 12.50 -18.68
C PHE A 69 10.87 12.48 -18.59
N ILE A 70 10.26 13.41 -17.84
CA ILE A 70 8.79 13.52 -17.77
C ILE A 70 8.19 13.74 -19.15
N VAL A 71 8.72 14.71 -19.91
CA VAL A 71 8.20 15.03 -21.25
C VAL A 71 8.33 13.80 -22.14
N TYR A 72 9.51 13.19 -22.20
CA TYR A 72 9.77 11.99 -23.00
C TYR A 72 8.80 10.84 -22.63
N MET A 73 8.77 10.43 -21.37
CA MET A 73 7.94 9.30 -20.94
C MET A 73 6.45 9.56 -21.11
N SER A 74 5.99 10.81 -20.92
CA SER A 74 4.57 11.16 -21.08
C SER A 74 4.07 11.04 -22.53
N HIS A 75 4.95 10.94 -23.53
CA HIS A 75 4.57 10.61 -24.91
C HIS A 75 4.39 9.11 -25.13
N HIS A 76 5.01 8.28 -24.30
CA HIS A 76 5.00 6.83 -24.43
C HIS A 76 4.03 6.14 -23.46
N ILE A 77 3.75 6.75 -22.30
CA ILE A 77 2.84 6.23 -21.27
C ILE A 77 1.95 7.34 -20.70
N GLU A 78 0.89 6.95 -19.99
CA GLU A 78 -0.02 7.91 -19.33
C GLU A 78 0.76 8.82 -18.35
N PRO A 79 0.62 10.16 -18.46
CA PRO A 79 1.36 11.11 -17.61
C PRO A 79 1.12 10.91 -16.11
N ARG A 80 -0.04 10.38 -15.71
CA ARG A 80 -0.32 10.02 -14.30
C ARG A 80 0.63 8.93 -13.79
N SER A 81 1.01 7.98 -14.65
CA SER A 81 1.94 6.90 -14.32
C SER A 81 3.37 7.42 -14.17
N VAL A 82 3.77 8.44 -14.93
CA VAL A 82 5.11 9.03 -14.84
C VAL A 82 5.43 9.54 -13.42
N GLY A 83 4.44 10.02 -12.66
CA GLY A 83 4.64 10.39 -11.25
C GLY A 83 5.09 9.21 -10.36
N ASN A 84 4.62 8.00 -10.65
CA ASN A 84 5.08 6.78 -9.96
C ASN A 84 6.52 6.44 -10.35
N TYR A 85 6.91 6.72 -11.60
CA TYR A 85 8.29 6.54 -12.06
C TYR A 85 9.24 7.43 -11.28
N LEU A 86 8.91 8.73 -11.15
CA LEU A 86 9.70 9.67 -10.34
C LEU A 86 9.85 9.21 -8.90
N SER A 87 8.79 8.65 -8.31
CA SER A 87 8.83 8.10 -6.94
C SER A 87 9.81 6.92 -6.85
N GLY A 88 9.80 6.02 -7.84
CA GLY A 88 10.74 4.89 -7.88
C GLY A 88 12.18 5.29 -8.17
N ILE A 89 12.39 6.27 -9.06
CA ILE A 89 13.71 6.84 -9.34
C ILE A 89 14.29 7.46 -8.07
N CYS A 90 13.49 8.28 -7.37
CA CYS A 90 13.86 8.88 -6.10
C CYS A 90 14.26 7.83 -5.06
N ASP A 91 13.40 6.84 -4.79
CA ASP A 91 13.68 5.77 -3.82
C ASP A 91 14.99 5.03 -4.10
N ARG A 92 15.26 4.70 -5.37
CA ARG A 92 16.43 3.89 -5.75
C ARG A 92 17.72 4.69 -5.84
N LEU A 93 17.64 5.97 -6.19
CA LEU A 93 18.81 6.83 -6.39
C LEU A 93 19.20 7.64 -5.15
N GLU A 94 18.33 7.80 -4.16
CA GLU A 94 18.56 8.65 -2.98
C GLU A 94 19.82 8.26 -2.18
N ILE A 95 20.19 6.98 -2.19
CA ILE A 95 21.42 6.51 -1.55
C ILE A 95 22.69 7.04 -2.24
N TYR A 96 22.64 7.29 -3.55
CA TYR A 96 23.77 7.77 -4.36
C TYR A 96 23.71 9.27 -4.60
N PHE A 97 22.50 9.81 -4.73
CA PHE A 97 22.20 11.21 -5.01
C PHE A 97 21.22 11.73 -3.95
N PRO A 98 21.70 12.19 -2.78
CA PRO A 98 20.84 12.62 -1.67
C PRO A 98 19.84 13.72 -2.05
N GLU A 99 20.19 14.56 -3.03
CA GLU A 99 19.36 15.64 -3.54
C GLU A 99 18.28 15.17 -4.53
N VAL A 100 18.20 13.88 -4.89
CA VAL A 100 17.17 13.41 -5.83
C VAL A 100 15.76 13.73 -5.33
N ARG A 101 15.55 13.66 -4.01
CA ARG A 101 14.24 13.92 -3.42
C ARG A 101 13.86 15.40 -3.54
N SER A 102 14.78 16.30 -3.24
CA SER A 102 14.57 17.75 -3.40
C SER A 102 14.38 18.09 -4.89
N ASN A 103 15.14 17.46 -5.79
CA ASN A 103 15.03 17.64 -7.24
C ASN A 103 13.69 17.15 -7.81
N CYS A 104 13.22 15.96 -7.41
CA CYS A 104 11.91 15.43 -7.80
C CYS A 104 10.75 16.31 -7.32
N LEU A 105 10.91 17.00 -6.20
CA LEU A 105 9.92 17.91 -5.63
C LEU A 105 10.07 19.35 -6.13
N SER A 106 11.06 19.63 -6.98
CA SER A 106 11.31 20.99 -7.48
C SER A 106 10.10 21.56 -8.24
N PRO A 107 9.94 22.89 -8.27
CA PRO A 107 8.86 23.54 -9.01
C PRO A 107 8.89 23.21 -10.51
N LEU A 108 10.08 23.04 -11.10
CA LEU A 108 10.24 22.69 -12.51
C LEU A 108 9.62 21.31 -12.80
N VAL A 109 10.06 20.28 -12.08
CA VAL A 109 9.57 18.90 -12.24
C VAL A 109 8.06 18.83 -12.01
N SER A 110 7.57 19.48 -10.95
CA SER A 110 6.14 19.50 -10.60
C SER A 110 5.29 20.19 -11.68
N LYS A 111 5.73 21.35 -12.19
CA LYS A 111 5.04 22.08 -13.26
C LYS A 111 5.08 21.33 -14.59
N THR A 112 6.20 20.71 -14.94
CA THR A 112 6.32 19.91 -16.16
C THR A 112 5.38 18.71 -16.12
N LEU A 113 5.32 17.98 -15.01
CA LEU A 113 4.37 16.87 -14.85
C LEU A 113 2.92 17.36 -14.89
N GLN A 114 2.61 18.51 -14.29
CA GLN A 114 1.28 19.10 -14.38
C GLN A 114 0.93 19.50 -15.83
N GLY A 115 1.87 20.08 -16.56
CA GLY A 115 1.73 20.43 -17.98
C GLY A 115 1.45 19.20 -18.83
N MET A 116 2.26 18.14 -18.71
CA MET A 116 2.05 16.89 -19.44
C MET A 116 0.72 16.23 -19.06
N LYS A 117 0.32 16.30 -17.80
CA LYS A 117 -1.01 15.82 -17.39
C LYS A 117 -2.13 16.56 -18.12
N LYS A 118 -2.07 17.88 -18.23
CA LYS A 118 -3.06 18.69 -18.95
C LYS A 118 -3.05 18.41 -20.46
N LEU A 119 -1.86 18.19 -21.04
CA LEU A 119 -1.68 18.02 -22.47
C LEU A 119 -2.09 16.61 -22.96
N HIS A 120 -1.74 15.56 -22.23
CA HIS A 120 -1.85 14.17 -22.71
C HIS A 120 -2.70 13.24 -21.83
N SER A 121 -3.09 13.62 -20.61
CA SER A 121 -3.90 12.70 -19.79
C SER A 121 -5.28 12.51 -20.39
N LYS A 122 -5.70 11.26 -20.44
CA LYS A 122 -7.08 10.93 -20.81
C LYS A 122 -7.98 10.97 -19.56
N PRO A 123 -9.28 11.26 -19.71
CA PRO A 123 -10.24 11.08 -18.63
C PRO A 123 -10.22 9.62 -18.13
N THR A 124 -10.28 9.44 -16.82
CA THR A 124 -10.39 8.11 -16.22
C THR A 124 -11.71 7.50 -16.64
N ARG A 125 -11.67 6.38 -17.37
CA ARG A 125 -12.87 5.59 -17.68
C ARG A 125 -13.14 4.65 -16.52
N CYS A 126 -14.10 4.98 -15.68
CA CYS A 126 -14.57 4.10 -14.62
C CYS A 126 -15.39 2.95 -15.23
N LYS A 127 -15.06 1.71 -14.85
CA LYS A 127 -15.92 0.56 -15.15
C LYS A 127 -17.21 0.65 -14.31
N LEU A 128 -18.31 0.09 -14.83
CA LEU A 128 -19.54 -0.01 -14.05
C LEU A 128 -19.32 -0.88 -12.81
N PRO A 129 -19.96 -0.55 -11.68
CA PRO A 129 -19.84 -1.34 -10.46
C PRO A 129 -20.43 -2.75 -10.65
N LEU A 130 -19.87 -3.72 -9.94
CA LEU A 130 -20.51 -5.03 -9.78
C LEU A 130 -21.77 -4.86 -8.92
N SER A 131 -22.92 -5.25 -9.46
CA SER A 131 -24.19 -5.22 -8.74
C SER A 131 -24.49 -6.57 -8.10
N ARG A 132 -25.43 -6.59 -7.16
CA ARG A 132 -25.95 -7.83 -6.57
C ARG A 132 -26.48 -8.79 -7.63
N ASP A 133 -27.15 -8.27 -8.66
CA ASP A 133 -27.67 -9.09 -9.76
C ASP A 133 -26.56 -9.75 -10.59
N HIS A 134 -25.38 -9.15 -10.67
CA HIS A 134 -24.23 -9.81 -11.30
C HIS A 134 -23.78 -10.99 -10.45
N LEU A 135 -23.62 -10.80 -9.13
CA LEU A 135 -23.19 -11.87 -8.21
C LEU A 135 -24.17 -13.04 -8.21
N LEU A 136 -25.47 -12.77 -8.09
CA LEU A 136 -26.51 -13.81 -8.10
C LEU A 136 -26.55 -14.57 -9.42
N ARG A 137 -26.38 -13.87 -10.56
CA ARG A 137 -26.34 -14.55 -11.87
C ARG A 137 -25.14 -15.48 -12.00
N THR A 138 -23.97 -15.06 -11.52
CA THR A 138 -22.78 -15.93 -11.56
C THR A 138 -22.92 -17.10 -10.59
N GLN A 139 -23.45 -16.88 -9.39
CA GLN A 139 -23.73 -17.96 -8.44
C GLN A 139 -24.73 -18.98 -8.99
N ASN A 140 -25.84 -18.50 -9.57
CA ASN A 140 -26.88 -19.36 -10.15
C ASN A 140 -26.44 -20.10 -11.43
N SER A 141 -25.29 -19.72 -12.01
CA SER A 141 -24.71 -20.46 -13.14
C SER A 141 -23.94 -21.70 -12.72
N LEU A 142 -23.62 -21.84 -11.43
CA LEU A 142 -22.97 -23.04 -10.90
C LEU A 142 -23.94 -24.22 -10.87
N ILE A 143 -23.45 -25.37 -11.31
CA ILE A 143 -24.14 -26.65 -11.25
C ILE A 143 -23.32 -27.66 -10.44
N PRO A 144 -23.89 -28.77 -9.94
CA PRO A 144 -23.14 -29.76 -9.15
C PRO A 144 -21.92 -30.36 -9.88
N SER A 145 -21.90 -30.34 -11.21
CA SER A 145 -20.78 -30.79 -12.05
C SER A 145 -19.86 -29.66 -12.51
N SER A 146 -19.98 -28.45 -11.96
CA SER A 146 -19.09 -27.33 -12.28
C SER A 146 -17.64 -27.69 -11.90
N SER A 147 -16.72 -27.23 -12.72
CA SER A 147 -15.29 -27.43 -12.50
C SER A 147 -14.82 -26.66 -11.26
N HIS A 148 -13.69 -27.10 -10.71
CA HIS A 148 -13.02 -26.39 -9.61
C HIS A 148 -12.79 -24.91 -9.92
N ASP A 149 -12.37 -24.59 -11.15
CA ASP A 149 -12.01 -23.22 -11.53
C ASP A 149 -13.24 -22.31 -11.66
N GLU A 150 -14.39 -22.85 -12.09
CA GLU A 150 -15.66 -22.12 -12.08
C GLU A 150 -16.10 -21.81 -10.65
N VAL A 151 -16.06 -22.80 -9.77
CA VAL A 151 -16.39 -22.61 -8.35
C VAL A 151 -15.45 -21.59 -7.71
N LEU A 152 -14.13 -21.75 -7.93
CA LEU A 152 -13.11 -20.83 -7.41
C LEU A 152 -13.32 -19.40 -7.91
N PHE A 153 -13.59 -19.21 -9.21
CA PHE A 153 -13.86 -17.89 -9.77
C PHE A 153 -15.07 -17.22 -9.12
N VAL A 154 -16.18 -17.95 -8.96
CA VAL A 154 -17.38 -17.44 -8.29
C VAL A 154 -17.09 -17.12 -6.82
N THR A 155 -16.42 -18.01 -6.10
CA THR A 155 -16.01 -17.79 -4.72
C THR A 155 -15.16 -16.54 -4.60
N MET A 156 -14.15 -16.34 -5.46
CA MET A 156 -13.31 -15.14 -5.46
C MET A 156 -14.11 -13.88 -5.79
N LEU A 157 -15.05 -13.94 -6.74
CA LEU A 157 -15.90 -12.82 -7.13
C LEU A 157 -16.80 -12.38 -5.97
N VAL A 158 -17.48 -13.32 -5.31
CA VAL A 158 -18.36 -13.05 -4.17
C VAL A 158 -17.55 -12.58 -2.97
N THR A 159 -16.50 -13.32 -2.59
CA THR A 159 -15.64 -12.98 -1.44
C THR A 159 -14.97 -11.62 -1.62
N GLY A 160 -14.43 -11.34 -2.81
CA GLY A 160 -13.82 -10.06 -3.12
C GLY A 160 -14.81 -8.90 -3.09
N THR A 161 -16.04 -9.12 -3.56
CA THR A 161 -17.06 -8.06 -3.58
C THR A 161 -17.66 -7.82 -2.20
N CYS A 162 -18.04 -8.87 -1.47
CA CYS A 162 -18.63 -8.76 -0.14
C CYS A 162 -17.60 -8.31 0.92
N GLY A 163 -16.39 -8.86 0.85
CA GLY A 163 -15.27 -8.51 1.74
C GLY A 163 -14.50 -7.26 1.34
N LEU A 164 -14.86 -6.63 0.21
CA LEU A 164 -14.16 -5.46 -0.37
C LEU A 164 -12.65 -5.69 -0.56
N LEU A 165 -12.26 -6.93 -0.86
CA LEU A 165 -10.87 -7.32 -0.99
C LEU A 165 -10.31 -6.91 -2.34
N ARG A 166 -9.04 -6.51 -2.34
CA ARG A 166 -8.27 -6.31 -3.57
C ARG A 166 -7.90 -7.66 -4.15
N LEU A 167 -7.72 -7.70 -5.47
CA LEU A 167 -7.27 -8.93 -6.14
C LEU A 167 -5.99 -9.50 -5.52
N GLY A 168 -5.02 -8.65 -5.15
CA GLY A 168 -3.77 -9.10 -4.52
C GLY A 168 -3.90 -9.63 -3.08
N GLU A 169 -5.08 -9.56 -2.47
CA GLU A 169 -5.40 -10.21 -1.19
C GLU A 169 -6.04 -11.59 -1.42
N LEU A 170 -6.65 -11.81 -2.59
CA LEU A 170 -7.34 -13.05 -2.97
C LEU A 170 -6.45 -14.06 -3.71
N VAL A 171 -5.37 -13.58 -4.35
CA VAL A 171 -4.54 -14.41 -5.23
C VAL A 171 -3.08 -14.37 -4.85
N ILE A 172 -2.37 -15.43 -5.24
CA ILE A 172 -0.92 -15.53 -5.15
C ILE A 172 -0.33 -15.13 -6.51
N PRO A 173 0.72 -14.29 -6.54
CA PRO A 173 1.40 -13.95 -7.80
C PRO A 173 1.96 -15.17 -8.52
N ASP A 174 1.85 -15.17 -9.86
CA ASP A 174 2.42 -16.22 -10.70
C ASP A 174 3.95 -16.29 -10.55
N ASP A 175 4.63 -15.13 -10.52
CA ASP A 175 6.07 -15.03 -10.30
C ASP A 175 6.44 -15.46 -8.86
N PRO A 176 7.19 -16.56 -8.69
CA PRO A 176 7.63 -17.04 -7.39
C PRO A 176 8.41 -16.01 -6.56
N GLN A 177 9.12 -15.08 -7.20
CA GLN A 177 9.92 -14.06 -6.50
C GLN A 177 9.06 -13.01 -5.80
N LEU A 178 7.81 -12.86 -6.21
CA LEU A 178 6.85 -11.92 -5.62
C LEU A 178 5.97 -12.56 -4.55
N ARG A 179 6.05 -13.88 -4.36
CA ARG A 179 5.25 -14.60 -3.37
C ARG A 179 5.76 -14.32 -1.96
N ASN A 180 4.84 -14.01 -1.06
CA ASN A 180 5.13 -13.82 0.36
C ASN A 180 4.11 -14.61 1.17
N SER A 181 4.57 -15.68 1.82
CA SER A 181 3.71 -16.57 2.61
C SER A 181 3.00 -15.86 3.76
N ARG A 182 3.56 -14.76 4.27
CA ARG A 182 2.94 -13.96 5.35
C ARG A 182 1.73 -13.17 4.88
N LYS A 183 1.47 -13.08 3.58
CA LYS A 183 0.31 -12.38 3.02
C LYS A 183 -0.82 -13.31 2.60
N ILE A 184 -0.62 -14.63 2.72
CA ILE A 184 -1.57 -15.63 2.25
C ILE A 184 -2.60 -15.90 3.33
N ILE A 185 -3.88 -15.79 2.98
CA ILE A 185 -4.99 -16.20 3.85
C ILE A 185 -4.87 -17.70 4.11
N GLN A 186 -4.83 -18.08 5.38
CA GLN A 186 -4.76 -19.47 5.80
C GLN A 186 -6.13 -20.11 5.74
N ARG A 187 -6.24 -21.31 5.14
CA ARG A 187 -7.51 -22.05 5.05
C ARG A 187 -8.04 -22.40 6.44
N GLU A 188 -7.12 -22.64 7.37
CA GLU A 188 -7.40 -22.97 8.76
C GLU A 188 -8.07 -21.81 9.52
N SER A 189 -7.96 -20.58 9.00
CA SER A 189 -8.64 -19.42 9.58
C SER A 189 -10.11 -19.30 9.19
N VAL A 190 -10.61 -20.16 8.30
CA VAL A 190 -11.99 -20.08 7.83
C VAL A 190 -12.94 -20.60 8.91
N GLU A 191 -13.83 -19.72 9.35
CA GLU A 191 -14.89 -20.02 10.32
C GLU A 191 -16.24 -19.84 9.63
N LEU A 192 -17.11 -20.84 9.71
CA LEU A 192 -18.49 -20.72 9.22
C LEU A 192 -19.31 -19.97 10.29
N ILE A 193 -20.03 -18.93 9.85
CA ILE A 193 -20.85 -18.09 10.72
C ILE A 193 -22.31 -18.34 10.36
N GLU A 194 -23.04 -18.95 11.29
CA GLU A 194 -24.46 -19.28 11.13
C GLU A 194 -24.75 -20.04 9.81
N GLU A 195 -25.94 -19.93 9.24
CA GLU A 195 -26.31 -20.67 8.00
C GLU A 195 -25.83 -19.99 6.71
N ASP A 196 -25.52 -18.68 6.76
CA ASP A 196 -25.38 -17.85 5.55
C ASP A 196 -24.03 -17.16 5.39
N GLY A 197 -23.06 -17.38 6.30
CA GLY A 197 -21.83 -16.60 6.32
C GLY A 197 -20.56 -17.40 6.55
N PHE A 198 -19.43 -16.76 6.25
CA PHE A 198 -18.12 -17.23 6.67
C PHE A 198 -17.20 -16.05 6.98
N ALA A 199 -16.21 -16.32 7.81
CA ALA A 199 -15.13 -15.41 8.13
C ALA A 199 -13.76 -16.05 7.96
N PHE A 200 -12.74 -15.21 7.80
CA PHE A 200 -11.34 -15.62 7.77
C PHE A 200 -10.43 -14.48 8.23
N SER A 201 -9.19 -14.83 8.56
CA SER A 201 -8.18 -13.86 8.96
C SER A 201 -7.41 -13.37 7.74
N LEU A 202 -7.32 -12.04 7.58
CA LEU A 202 -6.51 -11.40 6.55
C LEU A 202 -5.17 -10.96 7.16
N PRO A 203 -4.05 -11.63 6.85
CA PRO A 203 -2.78 -11.37 7.53
C PRO A 203 -2.06 -10.11 7.05
N PHE A 204 -2.52 -9.52 5.94
CA PHE A 204 -1.93 -8.31 5.37
C PHE A 204 -2.95 -7.52 4.58
N HIS A 205 -3.01 -6.21 4.82
CA HIS A 205 -3.79 -5.27 4.03
C HIS A 205 -2.89 -4.14 3.52
N LYS A 206 -3.00 -3.78 2.23
CA LYS A 206 -2.07 -2.82 1.59
C LYS A 206 -2.14 -1.39 2.17
N ALA A 207 -3.26 -1.02 2.80
CA ALA A 207 -3.38 0.27 3.51
C ALA A 207 -2.86 0.21 4.96
N ASP A 208 -2.47 -0.98 5.42
CA ASP A 208 -1.93 -1.18 6.74
C ASP A 208 -0.44 -0.86 6.74
N ARG A 209 -0.11 0.39 7.10
CA ARG A 209 1.27 0.83 7.28
C ARG A 209 1.71 0.81 8.74
N THR A 210 0.77 0.64 9.68
CA THR A 210 0.89 0.58 11.18
C THR A 210 -0.50 0.69 11.83
N PHE A 211 -1.58 0.14 11.24
CA PHE A 211 -2.95 0.57 11.51
C PHE A 211 -3.60 -0.03 12.78
N GLU A 212 -3.29 -1.28 13.14
CA GLU A 212 -3.89 -1.90 14.34
C GLU A 212 -3.63 -1.08 15.60
N ALA A 213 -2.43 -0.51 15.78
CA ALA A 213 -2.09 0.21 17.02
C ALA A 213 -2.81 1.56 17.24
N LEU A 214 -3.20 2.31 16.19
CA LEU A 214 -3.71 3.69 16.32
C LEU A 214 -5.24 3.79 16.41
N ALA A 215 -5.93 2.87 15.76
CA ALA A 215 -7.38 2.74 15.91
C ALA A 215 -7.73 2.13 17.28
N GLU A 216 -6.90 1.20 17.78
CA GLU A 216 -6.98 0.68 19.15
C GLU A 216 -6.69 1.75 20.23
N ASP A 217 -5.83 2.74 19.93
CA ASP A 217 -5.48 3.86 20.83
C ASP A 217 -6.45 5.07 20.76
N GLY A 218 -7.53 5.00 19.97
CA GLY A 218 -8.58 6.04 19.97
C GLY A 218 -8.23 7.34 19.25
N ALA A 219 -7.34 7.29 18.24
CA ALA A 219 -6.97 8.48 17.46
C ALA A 219 -8.15 9.10 16.69
N ALA A 220 -8.20 10.44 16.62
CA ALA A 220 -9.29 11.17 15.97
C ALA A 220 -9.34 10.95 14.44
N PRO A 221 -10.53 10.93 13.79
CA PRO A 221 -10.67 10.61 12.36
C PRO A 221 -9.82 11.46 11.40
N HIS A 222 -9.63 12.75 11.70
CA HIS A 222 -8.80 13.63 10.87
C HIS A 222 -7.30 13.26 10.90
N VAL A 223 -6.83 12.69 12.02
CA VAL A 223 -5.46 12.15 12.18
C VAL A 223 -5.30 10.89 11.34
N ILE A 224 -6.29 10.01 11.38
CA ILE A 224 -6.37 8.78 10.55
C ILE A 224 -6.38 9.13 9.06
N GLN A 225 -7.14 10.16 8.67
CA GLN A 225 -7.21 10.66 7.29
C GLN A 225 -5.86 11.19 6.79
N ALA A 226 -5.21 12.03 7.60
CA ALA A 226 -3.93 12.65 7.27
C ALA A 226 -2.80 11.61 7.17
N ILE A 227 -2.76 10.63 8.09
CA ILE A 227 -1.74 9.57 8.11
C ILE A 227 -1.95 8.57 6.97
N GLY A 228 -3.19 8.19 6.69
CA GLY A 228 -3.54 7.30 5.57
C GLY A 228 -3.45 7.97 4.20
N ARG A 229 -3.13 9.28 4.15
CA ARG A 229 -3.04 10.10 2.92
C ARG A 229 -4.31 10.03 2.07
N TRP A 230 -5.47 9.95 2.72
CA TRP A 230 -6.77 9.94 2.05
C TRP A 230 -7.12 11.38 1.64
N SER A 231 -7.33 11.61 0.35
CA SER A 231 -7.67 12.93 -0.17
C SER A 231 -9.14 13.32 0.06
N SER A 232 -9.98 12.40 0.55
CA SER A 232 -11.41 12.63 0.81
C SER A 232 -11.87 11.88 2.08
N GLU A 233 -13.02 12.26 2.62
CA GLU A 233 -13.65 11.60 3.78
C GLU A 233 -14.20 10.19 3.46
N THR A 234 -13.94 9.67 2.26
CA THR A 234 -14.40 8.34 1.82
C THR A 234 -13.88 7.22 2.74
N PHE A 235 -12.75 7.42 3.44
CA PHE A 235 -12.25 6.47 4.45
C PHE A 235 -13.25 6.25 5.61
N GLN A 236 -14.11 7.24 5.90
CA GLN A 236 -15.14 7.11 6.94
C GLN A 236 -16.19 6.04 6.58
N ILE A 237 -16.41 5.77 5.29
CA ILE A 237 -17.31 4.69 4.84
C ILE A 237 -16.77 3.32 5.27
N TYR A 238 -15.45 3.17 5.34
CA TYR A 238 -14.78 1.94 5.79
C TYR A 238 -14.77 1.80 7.32
N ILE A 239 -14.69 2.91 8.06
CA ILE A 239 -14.87 2.92 9.53
C ILE A 239 -16.32 2.60 9.92
N ARG A 240 -17.30 3.08 9.13
CA ARG A 240 -18.73 2.97 9.44
C ARG A 240 -19.34 1.58 9.19
N ARG A 241 -18.62 0.62 8.62
CA ARG A 241 -19.13 -0.76 8.40
C ARG A 241 -18.85 -1.75 9.53
N HIS A 242 -18.29 -1.28 10.65
CA HIS A 242 -18.24 -2.06 11.89
C HIS A 242 -19.06 -1.39 13.01
N PRO A 243 -20.38 -1.18 12.84
CA PRO A 243 -21.22 -0.54 13.85
C PRO A 243 -21.21 -1.31 15.19
N VAL A 244 -20.97 -2.62 15.15
CA VAL A 244 -20.85 -3.47 16.36
C VAL A 244 -19.56 -3.17 17.13
N ILE A 245 -18.43 -2.92 16.45
CA ILE A 245 -17.16 -2.57 17.11
C ILE A 245 -17.21 -1.13 17.60
N LEU A 246 -17.74 -0.18 16.83
CA LEU A 246 -17.86 1.22 17.27
C LEU A 246 -18.82 1.36 18.46
N HIS A 247 -19.95 0.63 18.46
CA HIS A 247 -20.91 0.60 19.58
C HIS A 247 -20.33 -0.13 20.80
N ALA A 248 -19.57 -1.21 20.61
CA ALA A 248 -18.84 -1.87 21.69
C ALA A 248 -17.74 -0.97 22.26
N PHE A 249 -16.99 -0.24 21.44
CA PHE A 249 -15.93 0.69 21.88
C PHE A 249 -16.48 1.89 22.65
N LEU A 250 -17.54 2.53 22.16
CA LEU A 250 -18.17 3.67 22.83
C LEU A 250 -18.79 3.28 24.19
N ASN A 251 -19.22 2.02 24.34
CA ASN A 251 -19.85 1.52 25.57
C ASN A 251 -18.87 0.79 26.52
N ALA A 252 -17.81 0.15 26.01
CA ALA A 252 -16.82 -0.58 26.81
C ALA A 252 -15.93 0.36 27.64
N HIS A 253 -15.70 1.59 27.18
CA HIS A 253 -14.90 2.58 27.93
C HIS A 253 -15.65 3.25 29.09
N ARG A 254 -16.87 2.81 29.42
CA ARG A 254 -17.49 3.08 30.72
C ARG A 254 -17.07 2.11 31.81
N GLY A 255 -16.33 1.04 31.50
CA GLY A 255 -15.87 0.11 32.51
C GLY A 255 -14.80 -0.87 32.04
N ARG A 256 -13.55 -0.59 32.47
CA ARG A 256 -12.41 -1.52 32.67
C ARG A 256 -11.34 -1.68 31.58
N THR A 257 -10.18 -1.99 32.17
CA THR A 257 -8.76 -1.97 31.81
C THR A 257 -8.28 -3.16 30.95
N PRO A 258 -7.08 -3.08 30.34
CA PRO A 258 -6.72 -3.82 29.12
C PRO A 258 -6.06 -5.18 29.38
N THR A 259 -6.39 -6.19 28.54
CA THR A 259 -5.58 -7.41 28.38
C THR A 259 -5.64 -7.97 26.94
N SER A 260 -4.44 -8.15 26.35
CA SER A 260 -4.00 -9.05 25.26
C SER A 260 -4.62 -8.94 23.84
N PRO A 261 -3.84 -9.22 22.77
CA PRO A 261 -4.09 -8.72 21.41
C PRO A 261 -5.08 -9.58 20.64
N SER A 262 -6.04 -8.92 20.02
CA SER A 262 -7.18 -9.51 19.29
C SER A 262 -6.90 -9.62 17.80
N SER A 263 -7.09 -10.82 17.25
CA SER A 263 -7.15 -11.15 15.83
C SER A 263 -8.46 -10.66 15.19
N LEU A 264 -8.37 -10.02 14.02
CA LEU A 264 -9.51 -9.53 13.23
C LEU A 264 -10.16 -10.66 12.41
N SER A 265 -11.45 -10.91 12.63
CA SER A 265 -12.32 -11.77 11.81
C SER A 265 -13.16 -10.90 10.86
N ILE A 266 -13.03 -11.10 9.55
CA ILE A 266 -13.88 -10.43 8.54
C ILE A 266 -15.10 -11.31 8.26
N VAL A 267 -16.30 -10.86 8.59
CA VAL A 267 -17.57 -11.53 8.24
C VAL A 267 -18.02 -11.10 6.85
N ALA A 268 -18.09 -12.03 5.90
CA ALA A 268 -18.77 -11.83 4.62
C ALA A 268 -20.19 -12.39 4.72
N LEU A 269 -21.19 -11.51 4.53
CA LEU A 269 -22.60 -11.84 4.30
C LEU A 269 -22.85 -12.16 2.82
#